data_AF-A0A9D6E6A1-F1
#
_entry.id   AF-A0A9D6E6A1-F1
#
_cell.length_a   1.000
_cell.length_b   1.000
_cell.length_c   1.000
_cell.angle_alpha   90.00
_cell.angle_beta   90.00
_cell.angle_gamma   90.00
#
_symmetry.space_group_name_H-M   'P 1'
#
loop_
_entity.id
_entity.type
_entity.pdbx_description
1 polymer ?
#
loop_
_entity_poly.entity_id
_entity_poly.type
_entity_poly.pdbx_seq_one_letter_code
_entity_poly.pdbx_strand_id
1 'polypeptide(L)' 'FHTSNMHMIPANPMVGRMLKSIRREDVITLRGYLVQADGTDGWSWTSSLSRDDSGPGACELVWVETLRRR' A
#
# COMPACT_ATOMS: atom_id res chain seq x y z
N PHE A 1 -1.63 -5.52 -18.62
CA PHE A 1 -1.67 -6.19 -17.31
C PHE A 1 -0.68 -5.49 -16.40
N HIS A 2 -1.15 -4.56 -15.58
CA HIS A 2 -0.28 -3.83 -14.65
C HIS A 2 -0.12 -4.74 -13.42
N THR A 3 1.05 -5.34 -13.27
CA THR A 3 1.42 -5.96 -12.00
C THR A 3 1.68 -4.82 -11.01
N SER A 4 0.64 -4.39 -10.30
CA SER A 4 0.80 -3.42 -9.21
C SER A 4 1.34 -4.16 -7.99
N ASN A 5 2.64 -4.01 -7.74
CA ASN A 5 3.27 -4.40 -6.49
C ASN A 5 2.99 -3.29 -5.48
N MET A 6 1.93 -3.46 -4.69
CA MET A 6 1.55 -2.53 -3.63
C MET A 6 2.23 -2.90 -2.31
N HIS A 7 2.80 -1.91 -1.64
CA HIS A 7 3.29 -2.01 -0.26
C HIS A 7 2.34 -1.24 0.66
N MET A 8 1.98 -1.81 1.81
CA MET A 8 0.93 -1.27 2.68
C MET A 8 1.50 -0.86 4.04
N ILE A 9 1.25 0.39 4.43
CA ILE A 9 1.54 0.91 5.78
C ILE A 9 0.22 0.99 6.54
N PRO A 10 0.03 0.23 7.64
CA PRO A 10 -1.19 0.32 8.42
C PRO A 10 -1.25 1.63 9.23
N ALA A 11 -2.37 2.35 9.16
CA ALA A 11 -2.56 3.57 9.93
C ALA A 11 -2.62 3.35 11.45
N ASN A 12 -2.89 2.12 11.89
CA ASN A 12 -2.94 1.75 13.30
C ASN A 12 -2.76 0.21 13.48
N PRO A 13 -2.53 -0.27 14.72
CA PRO A 13 -2.31 -1.69 14.98
C PRO A 13 -3.48 -2.61 14.60
N MET A 14 -4.73 -2.12 14.64
CA MET A 14 -5.90 -2.90 14.26
C MET A 14 -5.89 -3.17 12.75
N VAL A 15 -5.65 -2.15 11.93
CA VAL A 15 -5.49 -2.30 10.47
C VAL A 15 -4.32 -3.24 10.17
N GLY A 16 -3.21 -3.13 10.90
CA GLY A 16 -2.05 -4.02 10.74
C GLY A 16 -2.41 -5.49 10.99
N ARG A 17 -3.21 -5.79 12.01
CA ARG A 17 -3.71 -7.17 12.25
C ARG A 17 -4.63 -7.64 11.13
N MET A 18 -5.53 -6.78 10.66
CA MET A 18 -6.43 -7.11 9.56
C MET A 18 -5.65 -7.40 8.28
N LEU A 19 -4.67 -6.58 7.93
CA LEU A 19 -3.78 -6.80 6.78
C LEU A 19 -3.06 -8.15 6.87
N LYS A 20 -2.46 -8.48 8.02
CA LYS A 20 -1.75 -9.76 8.24
C LYS A 20 -2.67 -10.99 8.17
N SER A 21 -3.95 -10.81 8.46
CA SER A 21 -4.92 -11.89 8.41
C SER A 21 -5.39 -12.23 6.99
N ILE A 22 -5.10 -11.38 6.00
CA ILE A 22 -5.54 -11.60 4.61
C ILE A 22 -4.93 -12.88 4.07
N ARG A 23 -5.70 -13.58 3.25
CA ARG A 23 -5.31 -14.81 2.57
C ARG A 23 -5.43 -14.63 1.07
N ARG A 24 -4.75 -15.52 0.35
CA ARG A 24 -4.90 -15.63 -1.08
C ARG A 24 -6.40 -15.82 -1.42
N GLU A 25 -6.85 -15.18 -2.48
CA GLU A 25 -8.25 -15.14 -2.93
C GLU A 25 -9.22 -14.26 -2.10
N ASP A 26 -8.78 -13.63 -1.01
CA ASP A 26 -9.61 -12.65 -0.30
C ASP A 26 -9.90 -11.43 -1.19
N VAL A 27 -11.17 -11.14 -1.44
CA VAL A 27 -11.59 -9.88 -2.09
C VAL A 27 -11.76 -8.81 -1.03
N ILE A 28 -10.86 -7.84 -1.03
CA ILE A 28 -10.83 -6.76 -0.06
C ILE A 28 -11.07 -5.40 -0.71
N THR A 29 -11.60 -4.47 0.07
CA THR A 29 -11.65 -3.04 -0.25
C THR A 29 -10.76 -2.30 0.74
N LEU A 30 -9.83 -1.51 0.21
CA LEU A 30 -8.93 -0.66 0.97
C LEU A 30 -9.30 0.80 0.75
N ARG A 31 -9.15 1.61 1.81
CA ARG A 31 -9.20 3.07 1.72
C ARG A 31 -7.97 3.64 2.41
N GLY A 32 -7.38 4.64 1.78
CA GLY A 32 -6.13 5.23 2.21
C GLY A 32 -5.55 6.20 1.19
N TYR A 33 -4.27 6.49 1.32
CA TYR A 33 -3.53 7.43 0.49
C TYR A 33 -2.32 6.76 -0.15
N LEU A 34 -1.96 7.17 -1.36
CA LEU A 34 -0.62 6.93 -1.90
C LEU A 34 0.34 7.91 -1.22
N VAL A 35 1.44 7.41 -0.68
CA VAL A 35 2.36 8.21 0.15
C VAL A 35 3.80 7.97 -0.27
N GLN A 36 4.60 9.04 -0.27
CA GLN A 36 6.06 8.92 -0.21
C GLN A 36 6.49 8.88 1.25
N ALA A 37 7.50 8.06 1.57
CA ALA A 37 8.09 8.01 2.91
C ALA A 37 9.54 8.48 2.88
N ASP A 38 9.89 9.40 3.76
CA ASP A 38 11.26 9.89 3.94
C ASP A 38 11.76 9.50 5.35
N GLY A 39 12.91 8.84 5.38
CA GLY A 39 13.63 8.41 6.58
C GLY A 39 14.61 9.47 7.07
N THR A 40 14.94 9.42 8.37
CA THR A 40 15.83 10.39 9.02
C THR A 40 17.30 10.27 8.62
N ASP A 41 17.67 9.19 7.94
CA ASP A 41 19.01 8.84 7.46
C ASP A 41 19.21 9.15 5.96
N GLY A 42 18.28 9.89 5.35
CA GLY A 42 18.31 10.19 3.92
C GLY A 42 17.77 9.06 3.04
N TRP A 43 17.24 7.99 3.63
CA TRP A 43 16.47 7.00 2.90
C TRP A 43 15.14 7.60 2.46
N SER A 44 14.73 7.37 1.21
CA SER A 44 13.39 7.72 0.75
C SER A 44 12.80 6.56 -0.04
N TRP A 45 11.51 6.34 0.16
CA TRP A 45 10.71 5.47 -0.69
C TRP A 45 9.80 6.34 -1.55
N THR A 46 10.30 6.68 -2.73
CA THR A 46 9.47 7.27 -3.79
C THR A 46 8.58 6.19 -4.36
N SER A 47 7.31 6.20 -3.97
CA SER A 47 6.29 5.41 -4.65
C SER A 47 5.68 6.20 -5.79
N SER A 48 5.14 5.51 -6.79
CA SER A 48 4.24 6.17 -7.72
C SER A 48 3.04 6.76 -6.96
N LEU A 49 2.71 8.02 -7.24
CA LEU A 49 1.52 8.71 -6.72
C LEU A 49 0.35 8.66 -7.72
N SER A 50 0.51 7.94 -8.84
CA SER A 50 -0.49 7.81 -9.89
C SER A 50 -0.79 6.34 -10.17
N ARG A 51 -2.07 5.98 -10.13
CA ARG A 51 -2.54 4.61 -10.46
C ARG A 51 -2.37 4.22 -11.94
N ASP A 52 -1.91 5.14 -12.78
CA ASP A 52 -1.72 4.93 -14.22
C ASP A 52 -0.23 4.74 -14.60
N ASP A 53 0.69 4.82 -13.63
CA ASP A 53 2.11 4.73 -13.93
C ASP A 53 2.51 3.29 -14.30
N SER A 54 3.09 3.16 -15.49
CA SER A 54 3.56 1.90 -16.07
C SER A 54 5.07 1.96 -16.23
N GLY A 55 5.83 1.14 -15.50
CA GLY A 55 7.28 1.02 -15.72
C GLY A 55 8.07 0.43 -14.54
N PRO A 56 9.38 0.16 -14.72
CA PRO A 56 10.28 -0.22 -13.64
C PRO A 56 10.32 0.90 -12.56
N GLY A 57 9.99 0.56 -11.31
CA GLY A 57 9.91 1.53 -10.21
C GLY A 57 8.50 1.93 -9.77
N ALA A 58 7.45 1.41 -10.41
CA ALA A 58 6.04 1.64 -10.07
C ALA A 58 5.57 0.85 -8.83
N CYS A 59 6.36 0.81 -7.75
CA CYS A 59 5.87 0.29 -6.47
C CYS A 59 4.96 1.36 -5.85
N GLU A 60 3.69 1.04 -5.62
CA GLU A 60 2.75 1.92 -4.93
C GLU A 60 2.89 1.71 -3.41
N LEU A 61 3.12 2.78 -2.64
CA LEU A 61 3.14 2.75 -1.19
C LEU A 61 1.83 3.34 -0.68
N VAL A 62 1.03 2.51 -0.02
CA VAL A 62 -0.33 2.85 0.38
C VAL A 62 -0.40 2.95 1.90
N TRP A 63 -0.71 4.14 2.42
CA TRP A 63 -1.12 4.32 3.81
C TRP A 63 -2.57 3.89 3.97
N VAL A 64 -2.82 2.78 4.65
CA VAL A 64 -4.14 2.15 4.76
C VAL A 64 -4.84 2.62 6.04
N GLU A 65 -5.92 3.39 5.88
CA GLU A 65 -6.75 3.85 6.98
C GLU A 65 -7.79 2.80 7.38
N THR A 66 -8.41 2.14 6.39
CA THR A 66 -9.45 1.14 6.62
C THR A 66 -9.36 0.00 5.62
N LEU A 67 -9.77 -1.18 6.08
CA LEU A 67 -9.87 -2.40 5.29
C LEU A 67 -11.23 -3.06 5.54
N ARG A 68 -11.86 -3.54 4.48
CA ARG A 68 -13.07 -4.37 4.53
C ARG A 68 -12.87 -5.60 3.67
N ARG A 69 -13.34 -6.75 4.15
CA ARG A 69 -13.46 -7.97 3.35
C ARG A 69 -14.88 -8.04 2.79
N ARG A 70 -15.03 -8.51 1.56
CA ARG A 70 -16.34 -8.90 1.01
C ARG A 70 -16.75 -10.27 1.52
#